data_AF-A0A971N2U9-F1
#
_entry.id   AF-A0A971N2U9-F1
#
_cell.length_a   1.000
_cell.length_b   1.000
_cell.length_c   1.000
_cell.angle_alpha   90.00
_cell.angle_beta   90.00
_cell.angle_gamma   90.00
#
_symmetry.space_group_name_H-M   'P 1'
#
loop_
_entity.id
_entity.type
_entity.pdbx_description
1 polymer ?
#
loop_
_entity_poly.entity_id
_entity_poly.type
_entity_poly.pdbx_seq_one_letter_code
_entity_poly.pdbx_strand_id
1 'polypeptide(L)'
;MGETFAISKYHDAEQIIKQLDHLIKQPIYTIRPDKLQDYVENYFNKKCAKSKAMIEEAKEVIPGGVQHNLAFNYPFPLVITKAEGAYLYDLDGNRYYDFLQAGGPTVLGSNPVSVRSKVIELLNDCGPSTGLFHEYEFKLAKKISEHFKTVEMFRMLGSGTEACMAAIRVARLATKKKYIIKMGGAYHGWSDQLAYGIRVPGSKWTQAGGVPRNCFKYTQEFF
;
A
#
# COMPACT_ATOMS: atom_id res chain seq x y z
N MET A 1 -34.56 13.55 -15.43
CA MET A 1 -33.17 13.77 -15.00
C MET A 1 -32.31 12.82 -15.81
N GLY A 2 -31.53 13.35 -16.75
CA GLY A 2 -30.79 12.54 -17.71
C GLY A 2 -29.68 11.74 -17.03
N GLU A 3 -29.57 10.45 -17.38
CA GLU A 3 -28.49 9.58 -16.93
C GLU A 3 -27.16 10.10 -17.45
N THR A 4 -26.40 10.79 -16.59
CA THR A 4 -25.00 11.08 -16.87
C THR A 4 -24.16 9.89 -16.42
N PHE A 5 -23.74 9.06 -17.37
CA PHE A 5 -22.70 8.07 -17.13
C PHE A 5 -21.42 8.80 -16.66
N ALA A 6 -20.66 8.19 -15.75
CA ALA A 6 -19.57 8.83 -14.99
C ALA A 6 -18.41 9.43 -15.83
N ILE A 7 -18.42 9.25 -17.15
CA ILE A 7 -17.43 9.83 -18.08
C ILE A 7 -18.16 10.85 -18.95
N SER A 8 -17.95 12.14 -18.66
CA SER A 8 -18.55 13.25 -19.42
C SER A 8 -17.78 13.60 -20.69
N LYS A 9 -16.52 13.15 -20.81
CA LYS A 9 -15.67 13.37 -21.99
C LYS A 9 -14.56 12.32 -22.03
N TYR A 10 -14.38 11.67 -23.18
CA TYR A 10 -13.18 10.87 -23.44
C TYR A 10 -12.04 11.81 -23.87
N HIS A 11 -10.86 11.64 -23.25
CA HIS A 11 -9.66 12.31 -23.72
C HIS A 11 -9.18 11.70 -25.05
N ASP A 12 -8.45 12.47 -25.84
CA ASP A 12 -7.77 11.95 -27.02
C ASP A 12 -6.65 10.99 -26.58
N ALA A 13 -6.94 9.71 -26.69
CA ALA A 13 -6.03 8.66 -26.29
C ALA A 13 -4.72 8.70 -27.11
N GLU A 14 -4.78 9.01 -28.41
CA GLU A 14 -3.57 9.10 -29.24
C GLU A 14 -2.68 10.24 -28.79
N GLN A 15 -3.26 11.39 -28.46
CA GLN A 15 -2.52 12.54 -27.96
C GLN A 15 -1.83 12.21 -26.62
N ILE A 16 -2.56 11.59 -25.69
CA ILE A 16 -2.00 11.19 -24.38
C ILE A 16 -0.87 10.18 -24.57
N ILE A 17 -1.05 9.18 -25.43
CA ILE A 17 -0.02 8.18 -25.73
C ILE A 17 1.23 8.85 -26.32
N LYS A 18 1.07 9.79 -27.27
CA LYS A 18 2.21 10.55 -27.83
C LYS A 18 2.96 11.35 -26.76
N GLN A 19 2.25 11.98 -25.81
CA GLN A 19 2.87 12.70 -24.70
C GLN A 19 3.63 11.74 -23.77
N LEU A 20 3.03 10.59 -23.46
CA LEU A 20 3.66 9.56 -22.64
C LEU A 20 4.93 9.01 -23.32
N ASP A 21 4.86 8.69 -24.61
CA ASP A 21 6.00 8.24 -25.41
C ASP A 21 7.12 9.26 -25.45
N HIS A 22 6.78 10.55 -25.52
CA HIS A 22 7.77 11.62 -25.44
C HIS A 22 8.45 11.64 -24.06
N LEU A 23 7.68 11.58 -22.97
CA LEU A 23 8.20 11.56 -21.60
C LEU A 23 9.11 10.36 -21.35
N ILE A 24 8.72 9.16 -21.81
CA ILE A 24 9.52 7.93 -21.65
C ILE A 24 10.86 8.00 -22.40
N LYS A 25 10.93 8.78 -23.49
CA LYS A 25 12.18 9.01 -24.24
C LYS A 25 13.11 10.04 -23.60
N GLN A 26 12.64 10.81 -22.61
CA GLN A 26 13.49 11.76 -21.91
C GLN A 26 14.55 11.04 -21.07
N PRO A 27 15.75 11.62 -20.90
CA PRO A 27 16.77 11.02 -20.06
C PRO A 27 16.28 10.89 -18.62
N ILE A 28 16.58 9.76 -17.98
CA ILE A 28 16.32 9.56 -16.56
C ILE A 28 17.33 10.42 -15.78
N TYR A 29 16.83 11.48 -15.14
CA TYR A 29 17.66 12.29 -14.25
C TYR A 29 17.82 11.58 -12.90
N THR A 30 19.07 11.41 -12.47
CA THR A 30 19.43 10.80 -11.18
C THR A 30 20.10 11.84 -10.28
N ILE A 31 20.09 11.59 -8.97
CA ILE A 31 20.82 12.43 -8.01
C ILE A 31 22.31 12.26 -8.28
N ARG A 32 23.06 13.37 -8.40
CA ARG A 32 24.51 13.31 -8.59
C ARG A 32 25.18 12.54 -7.43
N PRO A 33 26.11 11.61 -7.69
CA PRO A 33 26.70 10.78 -6.66
C PRO A 33 27.37 11.55 -5.52
N ASP A 34 28.06 12.65 -5.83
CA ASP A 34 28.70 13.53 -4.84
C ASP A 34 27.69 14.16 -3.89
N LYS A 35 26.53 14.58 -4.41
CA LYS A 35 25.45 15.18 -3.62
C LYS A 35 24.70 14.15 -2.80
N LEU A 36 24.52 12.94 -3.31
CA LEU A 36 23.95 11.85 -2.53
C LEU A 36 24.88 11.49 -1.36
N GLN A 37 26.18 11.36 -1.62
CA GLN A 37 27.16 11.04 -0.59
C GLN A 37 27.22 12.11 0.50
N ASP A 38 27.25 13.39 0.10
CA ASP A 38 27.17 14.52 1.03
C ASP A 38 25.92 14.44 1.91
N TYR A 39 24.76 14.12 1.34
CA TYR A 39 23.52 13.96 2.10
C TYR A 39 23.55 12.76 3.05
N VAL A 40 24.11 11.62 2.62
CA VAL A 40 24.28 10.44 3.47
C VAL A 40 25.20 10.75 4.66
N GLU A 41 26.31 11.44 4.43
CA GLU A 41 27.27 11.78 5.48
C GLU A 41 26.76 12.87 6.42
N ASN A 42 26.23 13.96 5.87
CA ASN A 42 25.92 15.15 6.64
C ASN A 42 24.50 15.17 7.21
N TYR A 43 23.56 14.45 6.60
CA TYR A 43 22.21 14.29 7.13
C TYR A 43 22.05 12.94 7.83
N PHE A 44 22.05 11.83 7.09
CA PHE A 44 21.71 10.52 7.67
C PHE A 44 22.67 10.09 8.79
N ASN A 45 23.98 10.09 8.53
CA ASN A 45 24.95 9.60 9.51
C ASN A 45 25.08 10.52 10.74
N LYS A 46 24.89 11.84 10.58
CA LYS A 46 25.01 12.81 11.67
C LYS A 46 23.72 13.04 12.46
N LYS A 47 22.57 13.05 11.78
CA LYS A 47 21.27 13.39 12.39
C LYS A 47 20.42 12.18 12.71
N CYS A 48 20.65 11.02 12.11
CA CYS A 48 19.82 9.82 12.27
C CYS A 48 20.62 8.65 12.90
N ALA A 49 21.55 8.96 13.81
CA ALA A 49 22.53 8.02 14.34
C ALA A 49 21.90 6.92 15.22
N LYS A 50 20.90 7.26 16.03
CA LYS A 50 20.15 6.29 16.85
C LYS A 50 19.31 5.37 15.97
N SER A 51 18.66 5.93 14.95
CA SER A 51 17.93 5.14 13.96
C SER A 51 18.84 4.13 13.28
N LYS A 52 20.05 4.56 12.85
CA LYS A 52 21.06 3.67 12.27
C LYS A 52 21.43 2.52 13.22
N ALA A 53 21.79 2.85 14.46
CA ALA A 53 22.21 1.85 15.46
C ALA A 53 21.12 0.79 15.69
N MET A 54 19.87 1.22 15.89
CA MET A 54 18.74 0.30 16.09
C MET A 54 18.47 -0.58 14.87
N ILE A 55 18.61 -0.05 13.65
CA ILE A 55 18.42 -0.85 12.44
C ILE A 55 19.54 -1.87 12.25
N GLU A 56 20.79 -1.55 12.60
CA GLU A 56 21.86 -2.54 12.57
C GLU A 56 21.57 -3.70 13.55
N GLU A 57 21.11 -3.41 14.76
CA GLU A 57 20.65 -4.46 15.69
C GLU A 57 19.45 -5.24 15.14
N ALA A 58 18.48 -4.56 14.51
CA ALA A 58 17.29 -5.20 13.96
C ALA A 58 17.62 -6.17 12.82
N LYS A 59 18.68 -5.92 12.03
CA LYS A 59 19.11 -6.81 10.93
C LYS A 59 19.54 -8.19 11.41
N GLU A 60 19.96 -8.33 12.67
CA GLU A 60 20.35 -9.61 13.25
C GLU A 60 19.16 -10.57 13.40
N VAL A 61 17.93 -10.04 13.47
CA VAL A 61 16.73 -10.84 13.74
C VAL A 61 15.58 -10.62 12.74
N ILE A 62 15.64 -9.56 11.93
CA ILE A 62 14.66 -9.24 10.88
C ILE A 62 15.40 -9.14 9.55
N PRO A 63 15.01 -9.89 8.50
CA PRO A 63 15.62 -9.76 7.17
C PRO A 63 15.60 -8.31 6.68
N GLY A 64 16.78 -7.70 6.58
CA GLY A 64 16.92 -6.30 6.17
C GLY A 64 16.48 -5.26 7.22
N GLY A 65 16.23 -5.68 8.46
CA GLY A 65 15.93 -4.82 9.61
C GLY A 65 14.51 -4.26 9.65
N VAL A 66 13.62 -4.64 8.72
CA VAL A 66 12.25 -4.10 8.63
C VAL A 66 11.21 -5.17 8.31
N GLN A 67 9.99 -4.96 8.80
CA GLN A 67 8.85 -5.88 8.60
C GLN A 67 7.96 -5.50 7.40
N HIS A 68 8.11 -4.29 6.85
CA HIS A 68 7.27 -3.78 5.79
C HIS A 68 8.07 -3.12 4.67
N ASN A 69 7.71 -3.41 3.42
CA ASN A 69 8.51 -3.01 2.27
C ASN A 69 8.62 -1.49 2.06
N LEU A 70 7.63 -0.71 2.52
CA LEU A 70 7.72 0.77 2.45
C LEU A 70 8.84 1.35 3.33
N ALA A 71 9.29 0.60 4.34
CA ALA A 71 10.35 1.04 5.24
C ALA A 71 11.75 0.79 4.67
N PHE A 72 11.90 -0.07 3.65
CA PHE A 72 13.18 -0.28 2.97
C PHE A 72 13.61 1.00 2.26
N ASN A 73 14.61 1.68 2.84
CA ASN A 73 15.15 2.93 2.32
C ASN A 73 16.68 2.93 2.42
N TYR A 74 17.30 3.67 1.51
CA TYR A 74 18.73 3.93 1.49
C TYR A 74 19.03 5.30 2.14
N PRO A 75 20.08 5.44 2.96
CA PRO A 75 21.08 4.43 3.33
C PRO A 75 20.59 3.43 4.39
N PHE A 76 19.61 3.79 5.20
CA PHE A 76 18.92 2.91 6.15
C PHE A 76 17.51 3.45 6.49
N PRO A 77 16.58 2.58 6.92
CA PRO A 77 15.28 2.98 7.46
C PRO A 77 15.38 3.96 8.64
N LEU A 78 14.47 4.93 8.69
CA LEU A 78 14.29 5.79 9.86
C LEU A 78 13.40 5.10 10.91
N VAL A 79 13.75 5.23 12.18
CA VAL A 79 12.93 4.72 13.28
C VAL A 79 11.97 5.81 13.72
N ILE A 80 10.73 5.78 13.22
CA ILE A 80 9.71 6.77 13.57
C ILE A 80 9.09 6.45 14.93
N THR A 81 9.12 7.43 15.84
CA THR A 81 8.64 7.28 17.22
C THR A 81 7.37 8.09 17.51
N LYS A 82 7.09 9.12 16.71
CA LYS A 82 5.88 9.94 16.84
C LYS A 82 5.34 10.32 15.47
N ALA A 83 4.01 10.32 15.36
CA ALA A 83 3.28 10.82 14.20
C ALA A 83 2.11 11.69 14.69
N GLU A 84 1.98 12.90 14.16
CA GLU A 84 0.93 13.86 14.57
C GLU A 84 0.62 14.85 13.44
N GLY A 85 -0.65 14.93 13.03
CA GLY A 85 -1.07 15.77 11.92
C GLY A 85 -0.34 15.38 10.63
N ALA A 86 0.36 16.33 10.03
CA ALA A 86 1.14 16.12 8.81
C ALA A 86 2.64 15.82 9.08
N TYR A 87 3.00 15.48 10.32
CA TYR A 87 4.39 15.36 10.74
C TYR A 87 4.72 13.96 11.28
N LEU A 88 5.93 13.51 10.96
CA LEU A 88 6.60 12.38 11.60
C LEU A 88 7.81 12.87 12.38
N TYR A 89 8.18 12.13 13.43
CA TYR A 89 9.38 12.36 14.21
C TYR A 89 10.14 11.05 14.37
N ASP A 90 11.43 11.05 14.07
CA ASP A 90 12.28 9.87 14.27
C ASP A 90 12.81 9.77 15.72
N LEU A 91 13.51 8.67 16.00
CA LEU A 91 14.13 8.36 17.29
C LEU A 91 15.22 9.37 17.69
N ASP A 92 15.77 10.06 16.70
CA ASP A 92 16.77 11.11 16.88
C ASP A 92 16.14 12.49 17.15
N GLY A 93 14.81 12.61 17.02
CA GLY A 93 14.04 13.83 17.25
C GLY A 93 13.90 14.73 16.02
N ASN A 94 14.35 14.28 14.84
CA ASN A 94 14.15 15.02 13.59
C ASN A 94 12.68 15.00 13.19
N ARG A 95 12.18 16.12 12.65
CA ARG A 95 10.81 16.25 12.17
C ARG A 95 10.75 16.22 10.64
N TYR A 96 9.78 15.50 10.10
CA TYR A 96 9.55 15.33 8.67
C TYR A 96 8.11 15.71 8.30
N TYR A 97 7.91 16.19 7.08
CA TYR A 97 6.58 16.28 6.48
C TYR A 97 6.18 14.91 5.92
N ASP A 98 5.01 14.41 6.31
CA ASP A 98 4.53 13.09 5.94
C ASP A 98 3.74 13.13 4.62
N PHE A 99 4.46 13.03 3.50
CA PHE A 99 3.85 12.81 2.19
C PHE A 99 3.67 11.33 1.83
N LEU A 100 4.19 10.41 2.65
CA LEU A 100 4.08 8.97 2.43
C LEU A 100 2.73 8.44 2.93
N GLN A 101 2.26 8.94 4.08
CA GLN A 101 0.97 8.62 4.69
C GLN A 101 0.68 7.12 4.79
N ALA A 102 1.70 6.33 5.13
CA ALA A 102 1.67 4.87 5.19
C ALA A 102 1.14 4.18 3.90
N GLY A 103 1.28 4.83 2.74
CA GLY A 103 0.71 4.35 1.48
C GLY A 103 -0.77 4.69 1.28
N GLY A 104 -1.28 5.70 1.98
CA GLY A 104 -2.64 6.24 1.83
C GLY A 104 -3.64 6.08 2.99
N PRO A 105 -3.55 5.11 3.94
CA PRO A 105 -4.62 4.90 4.91
C PRO A 105 -4.75 6.02 5.95
N THR A 106 -3.72 6.85 6.17
CA THR A 106 -3.76 7.97 7.13
C THR A 106 -4.34 9.25 6.50
N VAL A 107 -5.46 9.13 5.77
CA VAL A 107 -6.08 10.23 5.00
C VAL A 107 -6.50 11.43 5.86
N LEU A 108 -6.82 11.22 7.13
CA LEU A 108 -7.19 12.27 8.09
C LEU A 108 -5.97 12.93 8.77
N GLY A 109 -4.76 12.58 8.32
CA GLY A 109 -3.52 12.87 9.04
C GLY A 109 -3.22 11.84 10.13
N SER A 110 -2.04 11.96 10.71
CA SER A 110 -1.55 11.05 11.73
C SER A 110 -2.09 11.39 13.12
N ASN A 111 -2.52 10.35 13.86
CA ASN A 111 -2.97 10.44 15.25
C ASN A 111 -4.08 11.49 15.53
N PRO A 112 -5.17 11.54 14.74
CA PRO A 112 -6.23 12.53 14.94
C PRO A 112 -6.97 12.27 16.25
N VAL A 113 -7.12 13.31 17.08
CA VAL A 113 -7.72 13.22 18.43
C VAL A 113 -9.13 12.63 18.37
N SER A 114 -9.93 13.01 17.38
CA SER A 114 -11.31 12.53 17.21
C SER A 114 -11.40 11.01 17.01
N VAL A 115 -10.43 10.40 16.34
CA VAL A 115 -10.35 8.94 16.15
C VAL A 115 -9.71 8.28 17.36
N ARG A 116 -8.56 8.79 17.82
CA ARG A 116 -7.81 8.21 18.94
C ARG A 116 -8.67 8.09 20.19
N SER A 117 -9.40 9.15 20.56
CA SER A 117 -10.22 9.15 21.76
C SER A 117 -11.30 8.06 21.71
N LYS A 118 -11.92 7.84 20.54
CA LYS A 118 -12.94 6.79 20.35
C LYS A 118 -12.35 5.38 20.37
N VAL A 119 -11.13 5.21 19.86
CA VAL A 119 -10.42 3.93 19.96
C VAL A 119 -10.08 3.61 21.43
N ILE A 120 -9.59 4.59 22.19
CA ILE A 120 -9.26 4.40 23.63
C ILE A 120 -10.52 4.05 24.43
N GLU A 121 -11.62 4.75 24.20
CA GLU A 121 -12.93 4.46 24.82
C GLU A 121 -13.34 3.00 24.55
N LEU A 122 -13.32 2.56 23.28
CA LEU A 122 -13.64 1.18 22.91
C LEU A 122 -12.71 0.16 23.57
N LEU A 123 -11.41 0.45 23.66
CA LEU A 123 -10.44 -0.45 24.29
C LEU A 123 -10.67 -0.59 25.80
N ASN A 124 -11.12 0.46 26.48
CA ASN A 124 -11.44 0.40 27.90
C ASN A 124 -12.72 -0.39 28.19
N ASP A 125 -13.73 -0.29 27.33
CA ASP A 125 -15.05 -0.87 27.58
C ASP A 125 -15.21 -2.30 27.02
N CYS A 126 -14.69 -2.55 25.82
CA CYS A 126 -14.86 -3.82 25.09
C CYS A 126 -13.54 -4.59 24.91
N GLY A 127 -12.43 -3.86 24.82
CA GLY A 127 -11.12 -4.42 24.52
C GLY A 127 -10.85 -4.55 23.00
N PRO A 128 -9.67 -5.06 22.62
CA PRO A 128 -9.20 -5.02 21.23
C PRO A 128 -9.80 -6.10 20.32
N SER A 129 -10.27 -7.23 20.89
CA SER A 129 -10.83 -8.34 20.12
C SER A 129 -11.58 -9.31 21.03
N THR A 130 -12.86 -9.54 20.74
CA THR A 130 -13.71 -10.49 21.49
C THR A 130 -13.94 -11.81 20.72
N GLY A 131 -13.66 -11.84 19.42
CA GLY A 131 -14.03 -12.96 18.54
C GLY A 131 -15.54 -13.12 18.31
N LEU A 132 -16.34 -12.19 18.83
CA LEU A 132 -17.81 -12.16 18.73
C LEU A 132 -18.26 -10.87 18.05
N PHE A 133 -19.54 -10.84 17.67
CA PHE A 133 -20.11 -9.71 16.95
C PHE A 133 -20.12 -8.42 17.79
N HIS A 134 -19.66 -7.31 17.21
CA HIS A 134 -19.77 -5.97 17.79
C HIS A 134 -20.54 -5.02 16.86
N GLU A 135 -21.30 -4.07 17.41
CA GLU A 135 -22.16 -3.17 16.61
C GLU A 135 -21.40 -2.34 15.55
N TYR A 136 -20.09 -2.11 15.74
CA TYR A 136 -19.25 -1.40 14.79
C TYR A 136 -19.03 -2.18 13.48
N GLU A 137 -19.18 -3.51 13.47
CA GLU A 137 -19.18 -4.29 12.23
C GLU A 137 -20.37 -3.92 11.34
N PHE A 138 -21.57 -3.86 11.92
CA PHE A 138 -22.78 -3.41 11.22
C PHE A 138 -22.68 -1.94 10.80
N LYS A 139 -22.24 -1.05 11.70
CA LYS A 139 -22.09 0.37 11.40
C LYS A 139 -21.13 0.60 10.23
N LEU A 140 -20.01 -0.12 10.19
CA LEU A 140 -19.05 -0.07 9.08
C LEU A 140 -19.67 -0.55 7.77
N ALA A 141 -20.28 -1.74 7.76
CA ALA A 141 -20.91 -2.29 6.56
C ALA A 141 -21.97 -1.34 5.99
N LYS A 142 -22.81 -0.76 6.88
CA LYS A 142 -23.82 0.23 6.50
C LYS A 142 -23.19 1.47 5.85
N LYS A 143 -22.10 2.01 6.41
CA LYS A 143 -21.40 3.17 5.83
C LYS A 143 -20.86 2.87 4.43
N ILE A 144 -20.29 1.69 4.22
CA ILE A 144 -19.78 1.30 2.91
C ILE A 144 -20.92 1.27 1.88
N SER A 145 -22.04 0.61 2.18
CA SER A 145 -23.20 0.56 1.28
C SER A 145 -23.86 1.94 1.07
N GLU A 146 -23.81 2.83 2.06
CA GLU A 146 -24.28 4.21 1.93
C GLU A 146 -23.44 5.02 0.93
N HIS A 147 -22.11 4.88 0.96
CA HIS A 147 -21.19 5.60 0.10
C HIS A 147 -20.99 4.97 -1.29
N PHE A 148 -21.03 3.64 -1.38
CA PHE A 148 -20.86 2.89 -2.62
C PHE A 148 -22.15 2.14 -2.97
N LYS A 149 -23.01 2.78 -3.77
CA LYS A 149 -24.35 2.25 -4.10
C LYS A 149 -24.34 0.90 -4.84
N THR A 150 -23.22 0.52 -5.42
CA THR A 150 -23.00 -0.79 -6.06
C THR A 150 -22.63 -1.91 -5.07
N VAL A 151 -22.40 -1.57 -3.79
CA VAL A 151 -22.06 -2.52 -2.73
C VAL A 151 -23.30 -2.83 -1.91
N GLU A 152 -24.03 -3.87 -2.31
CA GLU A 152 -25.24 -4.35 -1.61
C GLU A 152 -24.92 -5.01 -0.26
N MET A 153 -23.81 -5.75 -0.19
CA MET A 153 -23.33 -6.42 1.03
C MET A 153 -21.82 -6.23 1.19
N PHE A 154 -21.36 -6.07 2.42
CA PHE A 154 -19.95 -5.84 2.75
C PHE A 154 -19.44 -6.85 3.78
N ARG A 155 -18.19 -7.29 3.61
CA ARG A 155 -17.45 -8.09 4.58
C ARG A 155 -16.04 -7.51 4.77
N MET A 156 -15.70 -7.21 6.02
CA MET A 156 -14.37 -6.75 6.40
C MET A 156 -13.37 -7.90 6.46
N LEU A 157 -12.12 -7.63 6.10
CA LEU A 157 -10.98 -8.56 6.16
C LEU A 157 -9.78 -7.84 6.77
N GLY A 158 -8.76 -8.58 7.20
CA GLY A 158 -7.61 -8.04 7.92
C GLY A 158 -6.65 -7.24 7.04
N SER A 159 -6.71 -7.40 5.71
CA SER A 159 -5.87 -6.63 4.78
C SER A 159 -6.45 -6.51 3.37
N GLY A 160 -5.89 -5.59 2.57
CA GLY A 160 -6.18 -5.50 1.13
C GLY A 160 -5.77 -6.74 0.34
N THR A 161 -4.70 -7.44 0.75
CA THR A 161 -4.29 -8.73 0.17
C THR A 161 -5.39 -9.77 0.36
N GLU A 162 -5.90 -9.92 1.59
CA GLU A 162 -6.99 -10.84 1.89
C GLU A 162 -8.27 -10.48 1.14
N ALA A 163 -8.57 -9.19 1.02
CA ALA A 163 -9.71 -8.71 0.24
C ALA A 163 -9.64 -9.15 -1.22
N CYS A 164 -8.48 -8.99 -1.87
CA CYS A 164 -8.30 -9.42 -3.26
C CYS A 164 -8.38 -10.96 -3.40
N MET A 165 -7.80 -11.71 -2.46
CA MET A 165 -7.90 -13.17 -2.41
C MET A 165 -9.36 -13.65 -2.29
N ALA A 166 -10.12 -13.03 -1.38
CA ALA A 166 -11.53 -13.37 -1.16
C ALA A 166 -12.39 -13.00 -2.37
N ALA A 167 -12.18 -11.83 -2.96
CA ALA A 167 -12.90 -11.39 -4.16
C ALA A 167 -12.72 -12.37 -5.32
N ILE A 168 -11.49 -12.81 -5.59
CA ILE A 168 -11.19 -13.82 -6.61
C ILE A 168 -11.92 -15.13 -6.30
N ARG A 169 -11.90 -15.58 -5.03
CA ARG A 169 -12.57 -16.82 -4.63
C ARG A 169 -14.08 -16.73 -4.84
N VAL A 170 -14.71 -15.63 -4.46
CA VAL A 170 -16.14 -15.40 -4.68
C VAL A 170 -16.48 -15.35 -6.18
N ALA A 171 -15.68 -14.64 -6.98
CA ALA A 171 -15.88 -14.57 -8.43
C ALA A 171 -15.83 -15.95 -9.09
N ARG A 172 -14.88 -16.80 -8.70
CA ARG A 172 -14.81 -18.19 -9.18
C ARG A 172 -16.00 -19.03 -8.72
N LEU A 173 -16.44 -18.88 -7.47
CA LEU A 173 -17.61 -19.59 -6.95
C LEU A 173 -18.89 -19.22 -7.70
N ALA A 174 -19.09 -17.94 -7.99
CA ALA A 174 -20.26 -17.44 -8.71
C ALA A 174 -20.25 -17.83 -10.19
N THR A 175 -19.12 -17.64 -10.87
CA THR A 175 -19.03 -17.81 -12.34
C THR A 175 -18.64 -19.21 -12.79
N LYS A 176 -18.12 -20.04 -11.88
CA LYS A 176 -17.47 -21.34 -12.16
C LYS A 176 -16.26 -21.26 -13.10
N LYS A 177 -15.76 -20.06 -13.39
CA LYS A 177 -14.57 -19.84 -14.23
C LYS A 177 -13.30 -19.96 -13.38
N LYS A 178 -12.22 -20.47 -13.99
CA LYS A 178 -10.92 -20.69 -13.30
C LYS A 178 -9.96 -19.51 -13.46
N TYR A 179 -9.93 -18.94 -14.66
CA TYR A 179 -8.99 -17.89 -15.05
C TYR A 179 -9.31 -16.54 -14.41
N ILE A 180 -8.26 -15.83 -14.04
CA ILE A 180 -8.26 -14.44 -13.59
C ILE A 180 -7.36 -13.64 -14.53
N ILE A 181 -7.82 -12.45 -14.89
CA ILE A 181 -7.10 -11.50 -15.72
C ILE A 181 -6.85 -10.24 -14.88
N LYS A 182 -5.59 -9.77 -14.84
CA LYS A 182 -5.20 -8.52 -14.17
C LYS A 182 -4.43 -7.61 -15.12
N MET A 183 -4.40 -6.32 -14.84
CA MET A 183 -3.58 -5.38 -15.61
C MET A 183 -2.09 -5.63 -15.32
N GLY A 184 -1.28 -5.64 -16.36
CA GLY A 184 0.18 -5.77 -16.25
C GLY A 184 0.76 -4.71 -15.31
N GLY A 185 1.61 -5.12 -14.36
CA GLY A 185 2.25 -4.20 -13.41
C GLY A 185 1.37 -3.73 -12.23
N ALA A 186 0.06 -3.98 -12.24
CA ALA A 186 -0.83 -3.60 -11.15
C ALA A 186 -0.55 -4.41 -9.86
N TYR A 187 -0.69 -3.74 -8.70
CA TYR A 187 -0.49 -4.33 -7.37
C TYR A 187 -1.83 -4.66 -6.71
N HIS A 188 -1.96 -5.92 -6.25
CA HIS A 188 -3.16 -6.41 -5.55
C HIS A 188 -2.78 -7.21 -4.28
N GLY A 189 -1.71 -6.79 -3.61
CA GLY A 189 -1.13 -7.54 -2.51
C GLY A 189 -0.08 -8.55 -2.97
N TRP A 190 0.42 -9.33 -2.01
CA TRP A 190 1.57 -10.23 -2.20
C TRP A 190 1.20 -11.72 -2.22
N SER A 191 -0.10 -12.06 -2.21
CA SER A 191 -0.53 -13.46 -2.29
C SER A 191 -0.02 -14.13 -3.57
N ASP A 192 0.30 -15.42 -3.51
CA ASP A 192 0.91 -16.19 -4.61
C ASP A 192 0.29 -15.91 -5.98
N GLN A 193 -1.04 -15.96 -6.10
CA GLN A 193 -1.73 -15.78 -7.38
C GLN A 193 -1.67 -14.35 -7.94
N LEU A 194 -1.44 -13.36 -7.07
CA LEU A 194 -1.43 -11.93 -7.39
C LEU A 194 -0.02 -11.33 -7.43
N ALA A 195 1.00 -12.07 -6.99
CA ALA A 195 2.40 -11.74 -7.22
C ALA A 195 2.81 -11.84 -8.71
N TYR A 196 1.92 -12.36 -9.57
CA TYR A 196 2.12 -12.47 -11.01
C TYR A 196 2.16 -11.07 -11.68
N GLY A 197 3.29 -10.76 -12.31
CA GLY A 197 3.56 -9.52 -13.04
C GLY A 197 3.37 -8.28 -12.19
N ILE A 198 3.87 -8.35 -10.96
CA ILE A 198 3.80 -7.30 -9.96
C ILE A 198 4.81 -6.20 -10.29
N ARG A 199 4.39 -4.94 -10.44
CA ARG A 199 5.22 -3.76 -10.80
C ARG A 199 5.56 -3.61 -12.28
N VAL A 200 6.11 -4.62 -12.95
CA VAL A 200 6.55 -4.49 -14.36
C VAL A 200 5.61 -5.27 -15.28
N PRO A 201 4.87 -4.59 -16.17
CA PRO A 201 4.00 -5.27 -17.14
C PRO A 201 4.77 -6.33 -17.95
N GLY A 202 4.23 -7.54 -18.07
CA GLY A 202 4.81 -8.61 -18.88
C GLY A 202 5.94 -9.40 -18.21
N SER A 203 6.34 -9.05 -16.99
CA SER A 203 7.33 -9.83 -16.22
C SER A 203 6.75 -11.16 -15.73
N LYS A 204 5.43 -11.31 -15.66
CA LYS A 204 4.75 -12.55 -15.24
C LYS A 204 5.33 -13.04 -13.89
N TRP A 205 5.72 -14.30 -13.77
CA TRP A 205 6.21 -14.89 -12.52
C TRP A 205 7.65 -14.47 -12.14
N THR A 206 8.38 -13.72 -12.97
CA THR A 206 9.82 -13.46 -12.73
C THR A 206 10.09 -12.63 -11.48
N GLN A 207 9.09 -11.91 -10.98
CA GLN A 207 9.18 -11.09 -9.76
C GLN A 207 8.60 -11.77 -8.51
N ALA A 208 8.27 -13.07 -8.60
CA ALA A 208 7.65 -13.85 -7.53
C ALA A 208 8.49 -15.08 -7.17
N GLY A 209 9.78 -14.87 -6.91
CA GLY A 209 10.70 -15.91 -6.47
C GLY A 209 10.16 -16.66 -5.23
N GLY A 210 10.33 -17.99 -5.22
CA GLY A 210 9.83 -18.86 -4.14
C GLY A 210 8.39 -19.34 -4.30
N VAL A 211 7.59 -18.73 -5.18
CA VAL A 211 6.22 -19.19 -5.46
C VAL A 211 6.23 -20.30 -6.52
N PRO A 212 5.64 -21.48 -6.25
CA PRO A 212 5.55 -22.55 -7.25
C PRO A 212 4.84 -22.10 -8.52
N ARG A 213 5.38 -22.46 -9.69
CA ARG A 213 4.80 -22.05 -10.99
C ARG A 213 3.33 -22.43 -11.16
N ASN A 214 2.91 -23.54 -10.54
CA ASN A 214 1.52 -24.00 -10.59
C ASN A 214 0.54 -23.02 -9.94
N CYS A 215 0.97 -22.18 -8.98
CA CYS A 215 0.12 -21.14 -8.39
C CYS A 215 -0.34 -20.11 -9.44
N PHE A 216 0.44 -19.92 -10.52
CA PHE A 216 0.14 -18.95 -11.58
C PHE A 216 -0.68 -19.51 -12.74
N LYS A 217 -0.98 -20.82 -12.74
CA LYS A 217 -1.62 -21.53 -13.88
C LYS A 217 -2.89 -20.83 -14.40
N TYR A 218 -3.62 -20.15 -13.51
CA TYR A 218 -4.90 -19.52 -13.83
C TYR A 218 -4.87 -17.98 -13.72
N THR A 219 -3.70 -17.35 -13.66
CA THR A 219 -3.56 -15.89 -13.66
C THR A 219 -2.87 -15.44 -14.94
N GLN A 220 -3.44 -14.44 -15.62
CA GLN A 220 -2.86 -13.85 -16.82
C GLN A 220 -2.96 -12.31 -16.79
N GLU A 221 -2.13 -11.65 -17.61
CA GLU A 221 -2.12 -10.20 -17.75
C GLU A 221 -2.75 -9.72 -19.05
N PHE A 222 -3.28 -8.50 -19.02
CA PHE A 222 -3.60 -7.67 -20.20
C PHE A 222 -2.86 -6.33 -20.13
N PHE A 223 -2.80 -5.63 -21.26
CA PHE A 223 -2.17 -4.32 -21.43
C PHE A 223 -3.13 -3.37 -22.13
#